data_AF-A0A075RAN2-F1
#
_entry.id   AF-A0A075RAN2-F1
#
_cell.length_a   1.000
_cell.length_b   1.000
_cell.length_c   1.000
_cell.angle_alpha   90.00
_cell.angle_beta   90.00
_cell.angle_gamma   90.00
#
_symmetry.space_group_name_H-M   'P 1'
#
loop_
_entity.id
_entity.type
_entity.pdbx_description
1 polymer ?
#
loop_
_entity_poly.entity_id
_entity_poly.type
_entity_poly.pdbx_seq_one_letter_code
_entity_poly.pdbx_strand_id
1 'polypeptide(L)'
;MSSKVKKIVIPISIIILLFVGKYVYDMNINHNFETITEGKVYKSGVIPPDEIESYVKKYNIKSIVDLRFPGTTDLVNNPEIPTELTAEKEAIAKIKGVNYFNNGSDQVPTPENVKTFLKIMDNKSNYPVLIHCYHGIGRAELYSAIYRIEYENFTNKDARNGVRTLVKFSSFDDGKPKGEYLMHYKPRKDSLK
;
A
#
# COMPACT_ATOMS: atom_id res chain seq x y z
N MET A 1 -10.99 -32.29 -30.01
CA MET A 1 -11.81 -31.29 -29.31
C MET A 1 -12.84 -30.69 -30.27
N SER A 2 -14.14 -30.77 -29.98
CA SER A 2 -15.24 -30.34 -30.87
C SER A 2 -15.18 -28.82 -31.19
N SER A 3 -15.68 -28.39 -32.35
CA SER A 3 -15.68 -26.98 -32.77
C SER A 3 -16.43 -26.07 -31.80
N LYS A 4 -17.49 -26.57 -31.16
CA LYS A 4 -18.21 -25.88 -30.08
C LYS A 4 -17.35 -25.68 -28.83
N VAL A 5 -16.52 -26.68 -28.49
CA VAL A 5 -15.60 -26.61 -27.35
C VAL A 5 -14.48 -25.60 -27.63
N LYS A 6 -13.93 -25.55 -28.85
CA LYS A 6 -12.94 -24.53 -29.25
C LYS A 6 -13.48 -23.11 -29.15
N LYS A 7 -14.75 -22.88 -29.54
CA LYS A 7 -15.41 -21.56 -29.47
C LYS A 7 -15.60 -21.04 -28.04
N ILE A 8 -15.59 -21.91 -27.03
CA ILE A 8 -15.75 -21.53 -25.61
C ILE A 8 -14.39 -21.51 -24.89
N VAL A 9 -13.54 -22.51 -25.11
CA VAL A 9 -12.27 -22.65 -24.41
C VAL A 9 -11.26 -21.55 -24.81
N ILE A 10 -11.20 -21.17 -26.08
CA ILE A 10 -10.27 -20.15 -26.56
C ILE A 10 -10.53 -18.78 -25.90
N PRO A 11 -11.75 -18.21 -25.92
CA PRO A 11 -12.00 -16.92 -25.27
C PRO A 11 -11.78 -16.98 -23.76
N ILE A 12 -12.17 -18.07 -23.09
CA ILE A 12 -11.88 -18.25 -21.64
C ILE A 12 -10.37 -18.23 -21.39
N SER A 13 -9.59 -18.94 -22.21
CA SER A 13 -8.12 -18.98 -22.07
C SER A 13 -7.50 -17.60 -22.29
N ILE A 14 -7.98 -16.84 -23.28
CA ILE A 14 -7.54 -15.46 -23.53
C ILE A 14 -7.86 -14.57 -22.32
N ILE A 15 -9.07 -14.67 -21.76
CA ILE A 15 -9.47 -13.91 -20.57
C ILE A 15 -8.54 -14.25 -19.39
N ILE A 16 -8.27 -15.53 -19.14
CA ILE A 16 -7.35 -15.96 -18.08
C ILE A 16 -5.94 -15.38 -18.31
N LEU A 17 -5.42 -15.45 -19.53
CA LEU A 17 -4.11 -14.89 -19.88
C LEU A 17 -4.05 -13.37 -19.69
N LEU A 18 -5.14 -12.65 -19.98
CA LEU A 18 -5.22 -11.21 -19.72
C LEU A 18 -5.18 -10.91 -18.21
N PHE A 19 -5.90 -11.66 -17.38
CA PHE A 19 -5.85 -11.49 -15.92
C PHE A 19 -4.47 -11.83 -15.35
N VAL A 20 -3.85 -12.91 -15.81
CA VAL A 20 -2.49 -13.30 -15.40
C VAL A 20 -1.48 -12.25 -15.86
N GLY A 21 -1.57 -11.79 -17.10
CA GLY A 21 -0.70 -10.73 -17.63
C GLY A 21 -0.83 -9.43 -16.86
N LYS A 22 -2.07 -9.02 -16.53
CA LYS A 22 -2.32 -7.85 -15.66
C LYS A 22 -1.70 -8.03 -14.28
N TYR A 23 -1.91 -9.19 -13.64
CA TYR A 23 -1.35 -9.46 -12.31
C TYR A 23 0.19 -9.40 -12.31
N VAL A 24 0.83 -10.01 -13.33
CA VAL A 24 2.29 -9.98 -13.49
C VAL A 24 2.79 -8.54 -13.73
N TYR A 25 2.09 -7.76 -14.56
CA TYR A 25 2.42 -6.37 -14.81
C TYR A 25 2.30 -5.52 -13.54
N ASP A 26 1.17 -5.61 -12.84
CA ASP A 26 0.91 -4.83 -11.63
C ASP A 26 1.98 -5.11 -10.57
N MET A 27 2.37 -6.39 -10.39
CA MET A 27 3.31 -6.79 -9.36
C MET A 27 4.78 -6.53 -9.70
N ASN A 28 5.20 -6.75 -10.96
CA ASN A 28 6.62 -6.71 -11.32
C ASN A 28 7.05 -5.45 -12.09
N ILE A 29 6.11 -4.74 -12.71
CA ILE A 29 6.41 -3.58 -13.57
C ILE A 29 5.88 -2.29 -12.94
N ASN A 30 4.65 -2.31 -12.43
CA ASN A 30 4.04 -1.14 -11.81
C ASN A 30 4.30 -1.08 -10.29
N HIS A 31 4.99 -2.07 -9.71
CA HIS A 31 5.30 -2.16 -8.28
C HIS A 31 4.07 -2.02 -7.38
N ASN A 32 2.92 -2.54 -7.80
CA ASN A 32 1.61 -2.37 -7.16
C ASN A 32 1.26 -0.91 -6.86
N PHE A 33 1.71 0.02 -7.72
CA PHE A 33 1.40 1.43 -7.57
C PHE A 33 -0.07 1.70 -7.88
N GLU A 34 -0.78 2.27 -6.91
CA GLU A 34 -2.20 2.60 -7.05
C GLU A 34 -2.52 3.96 -6.44
N THR A 35 -3.48 4.66 -7.04
CA THR A 35 -4.05 5.89 -6.49
C THR A 35 -5.04 5.55 -5.37
N ILE A 36 -4.77 6.05 -4.16
CA ILE A 36 -5.77 6.06 -3.08
C ILE A 36 -6.68 7.27 -3.28
N THR A 37 -6.09 8.46 -3.37
CA THR A 37 -6.82 9.69 -3.65
C THR A 37 -6.02 10.54 -4.61
N GLU A 38 -6.64 10.84 -5.76
CA GLU A 38 -5.97 11.53 -6.87
C GLU A 38 -5.36 12.86 -6.42
N GLY A 39 -4.09 13.08 -6.79
CA GLY A 39 -3.31 14.25 -6.40
C GLY A 39 -3.03 14.38 -4.90
N LYS A 40 -3.30 13.35 -4.08
CA LYS A 40 -3.10 13.41 -2.62
C LYS A 40 -2.36 12.21 -2.06
N VAL A 41 -2.88 11.00 -2.24
CA VAL A 41 -2.32 9.80 -1.60
C VAL A 41 -2.22 8.69 -2.62
N TYR A 42 -1.04 8.09 -2.67
CA TYR A 42 -0.72 6.94 -3.51
C TYR A 42 -0.16 5.82 -2.62
N LYS A 43 -0.26 4.58 -3.09
CA LYS A 43 0.42 3.44 -2.46
C LYS A 43 1.27 2.68 -3.46
N SER A 44 2.25 1.92 -2.97
CA SER A 44 3.02 0.97 -3.78
C SER A 44 3.66 -0.13 -2.92
N GLY A 45 4.21 -1.14 -3.58
CA GLY A 45 5.32 -1.93 -3.06
C GLY A 45 6.64 -1.15 -3.17
N VAL A 46 7.75 -1.87 -3.07
CA VAL A 46 9.08 -1.29 -3.29
C VAL A 46 9.20 -0.86 -4.74
N ILE A 47 9.48 0.42 -4.95
CA ILE A 47 9.91 0.95 -6.24
C ILE A 47 11.45 0.99 -6.19
N PRO A 48 12.16 0.45 -7.20
CA PRO A 48 13.62 0.49 -7.24
C PRO A 48 14.20 1.90 -7.06
N PRO A 49 15.34 2.06 -6.36
CA PRO A 49 15.94 3.37 -6.11
C PRO A 49 16.28 4.20 -7.38
N ASP A 50 16.52 3.54 -8.51
CA ASP A 50 16.75 4.16 -9.81
C ASP A 50 15.46 4.57 -10.54
N GLU A 51 14.32 4.00 -10.16
CA GLU A 51 13.00 4.31 -10.73
C GLU A 51 12.22 5.34 -9.90
N ILE A 52 12.46 5.45 -8.59
CA ILE A 52 11.65 6.25 -7.65
C ILE A 52 11.52 7.73 -8.07
N GLU A 53 12.57 8.32 -8.65
CA GLU A 53 12.54 9.70 -9.13
C GLU A 53 11.51 9.90 -10.26
N SER A 54 11.31 8.90 -11.12
CA SER A 54 10.33 8.97 -12.21
C SER A 54 8.89 9.03 -11.67
N TYR A 55 8.60 8.25 -10.62
CA TYR A 55 7.30 8.27 -9.93
C TYR A 55 7.10 9.59 -9.21
N VAL A 56 8.12 10.09 -8.50
CA VAL A 56 8.05 11.39 -7.84
C VAL A 56 7.69 12.49 -8.83
N LYS A 57 8.38 12.55 -9.98
CA LYS A 57 8.11 13.57 -11.01
C LYS A 57 6.72 13.42 -11.61
N LYS A 58 6.32 12.19 -11.96
CA LYS A 58 5.04 11.91 -12.62
C LYS A 58 3.84 12.26 -11.75
N TYR A 59 3.90 11.95 -10.45
CA TYR A 59 2.79 12.13 -9.51
C TYR A 59 2.97 13.32 -8.55
N ASN A 60 4.02 14.12 -8.77
CA ASN A 60 4.39 15.27 -7.93
C ASN A 60 4.52 14.93 -6.44
N ILE A 61 4.99 13.72 -6.10
CA ILE A 61 5.08 13.24 -4.72
C ILE A 61 6.03 14.14 -3.92
N LYS A 62 5.57 14.62 -2.76
CA LYS A 62 6.37 15.44 -1.84
C LYS A 62 6.88 14.68 -0.63
N SER A 63 6.25 13.56 -0.30
CA SER A 63 6.66 12.74 0.83
C SER A 63 6.51 11.26 0.54
N ILE A 64 7.46 10.46 1.00
CA ILE A 64 7.43 9.00 0.94
C ILE A 64 7.44 8.46 2.37
N VAL A 65 6.47 7.59 2.67
CA VAL A 65 6.35 6.89 3.96
C VAL A 65 6.69 5.42 3.74
N ASP A 66 7.85 5.02 4.24
CA ASP A 66 8.32 3.63 4.22
C ASP A 66 7.88 2.91 5.49
N LEU A 67 7.01 1.90 5.33
CA LEU A 67 6.49 1.06 6.41
C LEU A 67 7.32 -0.22 6.64
N ARG A 68 8.40 -0.43 5.87
CA ARG A 68 9.29 -1.57 6.04
C ARG A 68 9.99 -1.51 7.40
N PHE A 69 10.13 -2.68 8.00
CA PHE A 69 10.65 -2.87 9.35
C PHE A 69 11.64 -4.04 9.32
N PRO A 70 12.87 -3.82 8.85
CA PRO A 70 13.87 -4.89 8.72
C PRO A 70 14.44 -5.27 10.09
N GLY A 71 15.06 -6.46 10.16
CA GLY A 71 15.70 -6.94 11.38
C GLY A 71 14.74 -7.63 12.36
N THR A 72 13.53 -8.00 11.91
CA THR A 72 12.64 -8.88 12.66
C THR A 72 13.04 -10.34 12.49
N THR A 73 12.59 -11.19 13.43
CA THR A 73 12.71 -12.65 13.30
C THR A 73 11.69 -13.24 12.33
N ASP A 74 10.66 -12.49 11.94
CA ASP A 74 9.63 -12.89 10.98
C ASP A 74 10.03 -12.53 9.54
N LEU A 75 10.91 -13.34 8.97
CA LEU A 75 11.38 -13.17 7.59
C LEU A 75 10.34 -13.54 6.53
N VAL A 76 9.24 -14.19 6.91
CA VAL A 76 8.17 -14.56 5.97
C VAL A 76 7.31 -13.35 5.67
N ASN A 77 6.91 -12.59 6.69
CA ASN A 77 6.04 -11.45 6.52
C ASN A 77 6.80 -10.12 6.38
N ASN A 78 8.04 -10.06 6.91
CA ASN A 78 8.92 -8.90 6.81
C ASN A 78 10.29 -9.33 6.22
N PRO A 79 10.35 -9.71 4.92
CA PRO A 79 11.57 -10.19 4.26
C PRO A 79 12.59 -9.06 3.97
N GLU A 80 12.43 -7.90 4.59
CA GLU A 80 13.13 -6.67 4.22
C GLU A 80 14.59 -6.67 4.64
N ILE A 81 15.46 -6.22 3.74
CA ILE A 81 16.91 -6.17 3.97
C ILE A 81 17.34 -4.73 4.28
N PRO A 82 18.06 -4.46 5.39
CA PRO A 82 18.47 -3.10 5.78
C PRO A 82 19.23 -2.31 4.70
N THR A 83 20.00 -3.00 3.85
CA THR A 83 20.76 -2.37 2.76
C THR A 83 19.86 -1.77 1.69
N GLU A 84 18.71 -2.40 1.39
CA GLU A 84 17.73 -1.89 0.43
C GLU A 84 17.05 -0.62 0.94
N LEU A 85 16.68 -0.58 2.22
CA LEU A 85 16.12 0.62 2.84
C LEU A 85 17.11 1.78 2.82
N THR A 86 18.39 1.49 3.06
CA THR A 86 19.46 2.49 3.03
C THR A 86 19.63 3.04 1.61
N ALA A 87 19.69 2.17 0.60
CA ALA A 87 19.81 2.59 -0.80
C ALA A 87 18.63 3.45 -1.26
N GLU A 88 17.41 3.08 -0.89
CA GLU A 88 16.22 3.88 -1.21
C GLU A 88 16.25 5.25 -0.53
N LYS A 89 16.56 5.31 0.77
CA LYS A 89 16.69 6.58 1.50
C LYS A 89 17.73 7.50 0.86
N GLU A 90 18.88 6.95 0.45
CA GLU A 90 19.93 7.69 -0.24
C GLU A 90 19.51 8.19 -1.62
N ALA A 91 18.74 7.41 -2.37
CA ALA A 91 18.18 7.84 -3.64
C ALA A 91 17.16 8.97 -3.46
N ILE A 92 16.25 8.84 -2.49
CA ILE A 92 15.23 9.86 -2.21
C ILE A 92 15.88 11.16 -1.71
N ALA A 93 16.95 11.08 -0.91
CA ALA A 93 17.68 12.27 -0.44
C ALA A 93 18.29 13.11 -1.58
N LYS A 94 18.50 12.53 -2.77
CA LYS A 94 18.98 13.25 -3.96
C LYS A 94 17.87 14.00 -4.69
N ILE A 95 16.60 13.68 -4.40
CA ILE A 95 15.45 14.30 -5.04
C ILE A 95 15.03 15.54 -4.24
N LYS A 96 15.24 16.72 -4.85
CA LYS A 96 14.97 18.00 -4.16
C LYS A 96 13.49 18.14 -3.82
N GLY A 97 13.22 18.53 -2.57
CA GLY A 97 11.87 18.83 -2.10
C GLY A 97 11.02 17.62 -1.72
N VAL A 98 11.61 16.42 -1.69
CA VAL A 98 10.94 15.19 -1.23
C VAL A 98 11.38 14.87 0.20
N ASN A 99 10.41 14.60 1.06
CA ASN A 99 10.66 14.13 2.42
C ASN A 99 10.58 12.60 2.47
N TYR A 100 11.47 11.99 3.26
CA TYR A 100 11.43 10.56 3.55
C TYR A 100 11.12 10.34 5.02
N PHE A 101 10.12 9.51 5.30
CA PHE A 101 9.72 9.09 6.64
C PHE A 101 9.77 7.58 6.73
N ASN A 102 10.61 7.04 7.62
CA ASN A 102 10.51 5.63 7.98
C ASN A 102 9.60 5.50 9.21
N ASN A 103 8.47 4.82 9.05
CA ASN A 103 7.54 4.46 10.11
C ASN A 103 7.37 2.94 10.09
N GLY A 104 8.48 2.23 10.36
CA GLY A 104 8.52 0.78 10.33
C GLY A 104 7.41 0.17 11.19
N SER A 105 6.62 -0.72 10.56
CA SER A 105 5.44 -1.31 11.15
C SER A 105 5.45 -2.81 10.97
N ASP A 106 4.97 -3.53 11.99
CA ASP A 106 4.54 -4.91 11.85
C ASP A 106 3.33 -5.03 10.92
N GLN A 107 2.90 -6.27 10.69
CA GLN A 107 1.76 -6.60 9.85
C GLN A 107 0.44 -5.96 10.32
N VAL A 108 0.33 -5.63 11.60
CA VAL A 108 -0.74 -4.82 12.20
C VAL A 108 -0.04 -3.71 12.98
N PRO A 109 -0.44 -2.44 12.82
CA PRO A 109 0.29 -1.32 13.41
C PRO A 109 0.03 -1.18 14.90
N THR A 110 1.04 -0.72 15.63
CA THR A 110 0.90 -0.27 17.02
C THR A 110 0.22 1.10 17.09
N PRO A 111 -0.34 1.50 18.25
CA PRO A 111 -0.85 2.86 18.46
C PRO A 111 0.20 3.95 18.15
N GLU A 112 1.47 3.70 18.48
CA GLU A 112 2.59 4.60 18.22
C GLU A 112 2.87 4.76 16.72
N ASN A 113 2.79 3.66 15.95
CA ASN A 113 2.92 3.74 14.50
C ASN A 113 1.79 4.55 13.88
N VAL A 114 0.55 4.35 14.32
CA VAL A 114 -0.60 5.13 13.84
C VAL A 114 -0.43 6.60 14.21
N LYS A 115 -0.06 6.91 15.46
CA LYS A 115 0.19 8.29 15.90
C LYS A 115 1.24 8.98 15.04
N THR A 116 2.33 8.28 14.73
CA THR A 116 3.41 8.79 13.87
C THR A 116 2.91 9.03 12.45
N PHE A 117 2.17 8.07 11.88
CA PHE A 117 1.56 8.22 10.56
C PHE A 117 0.61 9.41 10.49
N LEU A 118 -0.33 9.53 11.42
CA LEU A 118 -1.28 10.65 11.44
C LEU A 118 -0.57 12.00 11.60
N LYS A 119 0.51 12.07 12.38
CA LYS A 119 1.34 13.29 12.47
C LYS A 119 1.95 13.67 11.12
N ILE A 120 2.39 12.70 10.32
CA ILE A 120 2.90 12.94 8.96
C ILE A 120 1.76 13.43 8.06
N MET A 121 0.59 12.78 8.11
CA MET A 121 -0.57 13.09 7.28
C MET A 121 -1.29 14.39 7.67
N ASP A 122 -1.15 14.85 8.91
CA ASP A 122 -1.71 16.13 9.37
C ASP A 122 -0.98 17.35 8.76
N ASN A 123 0.28 17.18 8.34
CA ASN A 123 1.03 18.24 7.69
C ASN A 123 0.68 18.35 6.19
N LYS A 124 -0.07 19.40 5.83
CA LYS A 124 -0.48 19.68 4.44
C LYS A 124 0.69 19.84 3.47
N SER A 125 1.89 20.25 3.92
CA SER A 125 3.05 20.38 3.02
C SER A 125 3.57 19.03 2.51
N ASN A 126 3.18 17.93 3.16
CA ASN A 126 3.64 16.60 2.80
C ASN A 126 2.92 16.02 1.57
N TYR A 127 1.77 16.57 1.16
CA TYR A 127 0.98 16.05 0.05
C TYR A 127 1.45 16.56 -1.32
N PRO A 128 1.45 15.70 -2.37
CA PRO A 128 1.05 14.29 -2.37
C PRO A 128 2.00 13.33 -1.63
N VAL A 129 1.45 12.32 -0.95
CA VAL A 129 2.19 11.31 -0.16
C VAL A 129 2.15 9.95 -0.86
N LEU A 130 3.29 9.28 -0.95
CA LEU A 130 3.38 7.86 -1.31
C LEU A 130 3.57 7.02 -0.05
N ILE A 131 2.69 6.04 0.17
CA ILE A 131 2.77 5.08 1.28
C ILE A 131 3.21 3.74 0.71
N HIS A 132 4.32 3.17 1.17
CA HIS A 132 4.74 1.86 0.66
C HIS A 132 5.19 0.91 1.76
N CYS A 133 5.19 -0.37 1.40
CA CYS A 133 5.83 -1.44 2.18
C CYS A 133 6.54 -2.37 1.18
N TYR A 134 6.85 -3.61 1.56
CA TYR A 134 7.51 -4.54 0.65
C TYR A 134 6.67 -4.84 -0.61
N HIS A 135 5.47 -5.42 -0.46
CA HIS A 135 4.61 -5.80 -1.59
C HIS A 135 3.53 -4.77 -1.96
N GLY A 136 3.27 -3.76 -1.12
CA GLY A 136 2.20 -2.77 -1.37
C GLY A 136 0.76 -3.23 -1.20
N ILE A 137 0.54 -4.50 -0.83
CA ILE A 137 -0.82 -5.08 -0.68
C ILE A 137 -1.20 -5.38 0.78
N GLY A 138 -0.28 -5.14 1.72
CA GLY A 138 -0.40 -5.47 3.14
C GLY A 138 -0.43 -4.22 4.02
N ARG A 139 0.73 -3.84 4.56
CA ARG A 139 0.88 -2.64 5.41
C ARG A 139 0.47 -1.36 4.67
N ALA A 140 0.99 -1.11 3.46
CA ALA A 140 0.64 0.09 2.69
C ALA A 140 -0.88 0.24 2.48
N GLU A 141 -1.56 -0.86 2.17
CA GLU A 141 -3.02 -0.91 2.02
C GLU A 141 -3.75 -0.60 3.34
N LEU A 142 -3.31 -1.21 4.45
CA LEU A 142 -3.89 -0.96 5.76
C LEU A 142 -3.77 0.51 6.18
N TYR A 143 -2.60 1.11 5.98
CA TYR A 143 -2.38 2.54 6.29
C TYR A 143 -3.18 3.46 5.34
N SER A 144 -3.36 3.06 4.08
CA SER A 144 -4.23 3.76 3.14
C SER A 144 -5.69 3.75 3.61
N ALA A 145 -6.17 2.61 4.15
CA ALA A 145 -7.49 2.51 4.75
C ALA A 145 -7.63 3.39 6.00
N ILE A 146 -6.62 3.42 6.89
CA ILE A 146 -6.59 4.36 8.04
C ILE A 146 -6.70 5.81 7.56
N TYR A 147 -5.95 6.20 6.52
CA TYR A 147 -6.05 7.54 5.93
C TYR A 147 -7.48 7.84 5.47
N ARG A 148 -8.16 6.92 4.78
CA ARG A 148 -9.55 7.15 4.36
C ARG A 148 -10.52 7.32 5.54
N ILE A 149 -10.33 6.56 6.61
CA ILE A 149 -11.16 6.68 7.82
C ILE A 149 -10.96 8.06 8.47
N GLU A 150 -9.71 8.48 8.64
CA GLU A 150 -9.34 9.70 9.37
C GLU A 150 -9.60 10.99 8.59
N TYR A 151 -9.37 10.98 7.27
CA TYR A 151 -9.38 12.21 6.44
C TYR A 151 -10.49 12.24 5.39
N GLU A 152 -11.12 11.10 5.09
CA GLU A 152 -12.13 10.99 4.01
C GLU A 152 -13.49 10.50 4.51
N ASN A 153 -13.67 10.41 5.84
CA ASN A 153 -14.92 10.01 6.50
C ASN A 153 -15.41 8.60 6.16
N PHE A 154 -14.53 7.71 5.69
CA PHE A 154 -14.92 6.32 5.48
C PHE A 154 -15.31 5.70 6.82
N THR A 155 -16.33 4.84 6.79
CA THR A 155 -16.57 3.92 7.90
C THR A 155 -15.48 2.85 7.90
N ASN A 156 -15.24 2.22 9.06
CA ASN A 156 -14.31 1.08 9.16
C ASN A 156 -14.62 -0.03 8.13
N LYS A 157 -15.92 -0.30 7.92
CA LYS A 157 -16.40 -1.29 6.96
C LYS A 157 -16.09 -0.88 5.52
N ASP A 158 -16.35 0.37 5.15
CA ASP A 158 -16.09 0.86 3.80
C ASP A 158 -14.59 0.89 3.49
N ALA A 159 -13.78 1.33 4.46
CA ALA A 159 -12.33 1.34 4.32
C ALA A 159 -11.77 -0.07 4.15
N ARG A 160 -12.25 -1.04 4.95
CA ARG A 160 -11.89 -2.45 4.80
C ARG A 160 -12.34 -3.03 3.47
N ASN A 161 -13.56 -2.75 3.01
CA ASN A 161 -14.05 -3.23 1.72
C ASN A 161 -13.30 -2.61 0.54
N GLY A 162 -12.76 -1.41 0.70
CA GLY A 162 -12.00 -0.71 -0.32
C GLY A 162 -10.58 -1.24 -0.55
N VAL A 163 -10.05 -2.11 0.33
CA VAL A 163 -8.64 -2.57 0.25
C VAL A 163 -8.32 -3.48 -0.94
N ARG A 164 -9.34 -4.03 -1.60
CA ARG A 164 -9.24 -4.88 -2.81
C ARG A 164 -10.63 -5.27 -3.31
N THR A 165 -10.69 -5.73 -4.57
CA THR A 165 -11.94 -6.22 -5.19
C THR A 165 -12.59 -7.38 -4.43
N LEU A 166 -11.79 -8.32 -3.91
CA LEU A 166 -12.30 -9.45 -3.12
C LEU A 166 -11.58 -9.53 -1.77
N VAL A 167 -12.24 -9.07 -0.72
CA VAL A 167 -11.72 -9.14 0.66
C VAL A 167 -11.70 -10.58 1.19
N LYS A 168 -12.67 -11.40 0.79
CA LYS A 168 -12.72 -12.81 1.15
C LYS A 168 -11.44 -13.54 0.69
N PHE A 169 -10.90 -14.40 1.54
CA PHE A 169 -9.63 -15.12 1.36
C PHE A 169 -8.36 -14.26 1.37
N SER A 170 -8.46 -12.98 1.75
CA SER A 170 -7.30 -12.10 1.89
C SER A 170 -6.79 -11.99 3.32
N SER A 171 -5.68 -11.27 3.51
CA SER A 171 -5.21 -10.87 4.85
C SER A 171 -6.17 -9.94 5.59
N PHE A 172 -7.17 -9.39 4.89
CA PHE A 172 -8.20 -8.50 5.42
C PHE A 172 -9.55 -9.21 5.58
N ASP A 173 -9.64 -10.52 5.35
CA ASP A 173 -10.88 -11.29 5.53
C ASP A 173 -11.35 -11.30 7.00
N ASP A 174 -12.59 -11.73 7.23
CA ASP A 174 -13.17 -11.84 8.57
C ASP A 174 -12.33 -12.80 9.42
N GLY A 175 -12.06 -12.42 10.66
CA GLY A 175 -11.20 -13.17 11.58
C GLY A 175 -9.70 -13.08 11.27
N LYS A 176 -9.28 -12.34 10.24
CA LYS A 176 -7.85 -12.09 9.96
C LYS A 176 -7.36 -10.86 10.70
N PRO A 177 -6.11 -10.84 11.22
CA PRO A 177 -5.62 -9.75 12.07
C PRO A 177 -5.79 -8.34 11.49
N LYS A 178 -5.50 -8.15 10.19
CA LYS A 178 -5.66 -6.83 9.54
C LYS A 178 -7.12 -6.46 9.31
N GLY A 179 -7.96 -7.43 8.98
CA GLY A 179 -9.41 -7.24 8.81
C GLY A 179 -10.04 -6.80 10.12
N GLU A 180 -9.78 -7.55 11.18
CA GLU A 180 -10.26 -7.24 12.54
C GLU A 180 -9.73 -5.89 13.03
N TYR A 181 -8.46 -5.58 12.76
CA TYR A 181 -7.90 -4.28 13.11
C TYR A 181 -8.69 -3.12 12.48
N LEU A 182 -8.95 -3.17 11.17
CA LEU A 182 -9.72 -2.11 10.51
C LEU A 182 -11.16 -2.04 11.02
N MET A 183 -11.81 -3.18 11.27
CA MET A 183 -13.18 -3.20 11.79
C MET A 183 -13.29 -2.56 13.18
N HIS A 184 -12.26 -2.68 14.03
CA HIS A 184 -12.23 -2.16 15.40
C HIS A 184 -11.43 -0.86 15.55
N TYR A 185 -10.94 -0.28 14.45
CA TYR A 185 -10.18 0.96 14.49
C TYR A 185 -11.03 2.09 15.08
N LYS A 186 -10.48 2.84 16.04
CA LYS A 186 -11.16 3.96 16.69
C LYS A 186 -10.64 5.28 16.11
N PRO A 187 -11.40 5.97 15.25
CA PRO A 187 -10.92 7.21 14.67
C PRO A 187 -10.84 8.32 15.71
N ARG A 188 -9.93 9.28 15.51
CA ARG A 188 -9.73 10.39 16.47
C ARG A 188 -11.02 11.17 16.76
N LYS A 189 -11.90 11.34 15.77
CA LYS A 189 -13.20 12.02 15.92
C LYS A 189 -14.14 11.35 16.93
N ASP A 190 -14.02 10.04 17.13
CA ASP A 190 -14.86 9.27 18.06
C ASP A 190 -14.21 9.17 19.45
N SER A 191 -12.92 9.51 19.57
CA SER A 191 -12.19 9.54 20.85
C SER A 191 -12.34 10.88 21.59
N LEU A 192 -12.94 11.89 20.94
CA LEU A 192 -13.22 13.22 21.49
C LEU A 192 -14.65 13.35 22.07
N LYS A 193 -15.44 12.27 22.02
CA LYS A 193 -16.77 12.17 22.62
C LYS A 193 -16.69 11.42 23.94
#